data_AF-A0A6L6Q979-F1
#
_entry.id   AF-A0A6L6Q979-F1
#
_cell.length_a   1.000
_cell.length_b   1.000
_cell.length_c   1.000
_cell.angle_alpha   90.00
_cell.angle_beta   90.00
_cell.angle_gamma   90.00
#
_symmetry.space_group_name_H-M   'P 1'
#
loop_
_entity.id
_entity.type
_entity.pdbx_description
1 polymer ?
#
loop_
_entity_poly.entity_id
_entity_poly.type
_entity_poly.pdbx_seq_one_letter_code
_entity_poly.pdbx_strand_id
1 'polypeptide(L)'
;MPYPQPLAFMVRGFFYNSFRLAIVSCSVGAFSVCLLRATLTKERTMQCPFCGDGPMVRETRDMPYEYDGHETVIPNVTGDHCQACGEWMFSDKESDRIAAAMLEFNRSVTAARS
;
A
#
# COMPACT_ATOMS: atom_id res chain seq x y z
N MET A 1 -5.50 11.61 -19.69
CA MET A 1 -4.27 12.31 -19.26
C MET A 1 -3.27 11.25 -18.83
N PRO A 2 -2.13 11.11 -19.51
CA PRO A 2 -1.16 10.06 -19.23
C PRO A 2 -0.22 10.51 -18.10
N TYR A 3 -0.01 9.64 -17.13
CA TYR A 3 0.94 9.86 -16.04
C TYR A 3 2.38 9.69 -16.58
N PRO A 4 3.28 10.67 -16.47
CA PRO A 4 4.68 10.51 -16.88
C PRO A 4 5.52 9.98 -15.70
N GLN A 5 6.36 8.99 -15.97
CA GLN A 5 7.43 8.54 -15.07
C GLN A 5 8.77 8.96 -15.70
N PRO A 6 9.63 9.74 -15.02
CA PRO A 6 10.99 9.96 -15.49
C PRO A 6 11.91 8.79 -15.09
N LEU A 7 12.75 8.44 -16.04
CA LEU A 7 13.80 7.43 -15.98
C LEU A 7 15.03 7.89 -15.18
N ALA A 8 15.60 6.93 -14.45
CA ALA A 8 17.03 6.60 -14.36
C ALA A 8 17.99 7.34 -13.38
N PHE A 9 19.00 6.52 -12.98
CA PHE A 9 20.37 6.81 -12.53
C PHE A 9 20.68 7.02 -11.03
N MET A 10 21.30 6.02 -10.38
CA MET A 10 22.76 5.92 -10.09
C MET A 10 23.05 4.78 -9.09
N VAL A 11 23.65 3.65 -9.51
CA VAL A 11 25.09 3.28 -9.42
C VAL A 11 25.68 3.18 -8.00
N ARG A 12 25.98 1.95 -7.56
CA ARG A 12 27.23 1.43 -6.94
C ARG A 12 26.91 0.05 -6.34
N GLY A 13 27.44 -1.09 -6.79
CA GLY A 13 28.80 -1.35 -7.25
C GLY A 13 29.71 -1.65 -6.05
N PHE A 14 29.61 -2.85 -5.47
CA PHE A 14 30.67 -3.41 -4.61
C PHE A 14 30.90 -4.88 -4.96
N PHE A 15 31.96 -5.07 -5.74
CA PHE A 15 32.78 -6.27 -5.78
C PHE A 15 33.20 -6.67 -4.36
N TYR A 16 33.14 -7.96 -4.03
CA TYR A 16 34.32 -8.64 -3.49
C TYR A 16 34.22 -10.16 -3.65
N ASN A 17 34.94 -10.68 -4.63
CA ASN A 17 35.34 -12.07 -4.74
C ASN A 17 36.63 -12.23 -3.94
N SER A 18 36.66 -13.14 -2.96
CA SER A 18 37.90 -13.79 -2.52
C SER A 18 37.59 -15.04 -1.71
N PHE A 19 37.66 -16.17 -2.41
CA PHE A 19 38.04 -17.47 -1.91
C PHE A 19 39.11 -17.39 -0.80
N ARG A 20 38.84 -17.97 0.38
CA ARG A 20 39.85 -18.76 1.08
C ARG A 20 39.17 -19.83 1.96
N LEU A 21 39.38 -21.07 1.54
CA LEU A 21 39.26 -22.28 2.34
C LEU A 21 39.99 -22.10 3.67
N ALA A 22 39.29 -22.38 4.77
CA ALA A 22 39.90 -22.95 5.97
C ALA A 22 38.84 -23.80 6.67
N ILE A 23 38.81 -25.06 6.26
CA ILE A 23 38.21 -26.17 7.00
C ILE A 23 38.98 -26.27 8.31
N VAL A 24 38.40 -25.81 9.42
CA VAL A 24 38.80 -26.22 10.76
C VAL A 24 37.56 -26.70 11.47
N SER A 25 37.46 -28.03 11.47
CA SER A 25 36.75 -28.88 12.41
C SER A 25 36.65 -28.24 13.80
N CYS A 26 35.44 -27.84 14.19
CA CYS A 26 35.08 -27.78 15.60
C CYS A 26 33.65 -28.32 15.73
N SER A 27 33.60 -29.56 16.18
CA SER A 27 32.50 -30.15 16.93
C SER A 27 31.89 -29.14 17.89
N VAL A 28 30.58 -29.24 18.13
CA VAL A 28 29.78 -28.46 19.09
C VAL A 28 29.30 -27.09 18.57
N GLY A 29 28.16 -27.07 17.87
CA GLY A 29 27.60 -25.80 17.37
C GLY A 29 26.20 -25.85 16.75
N ALA A 30 25.34 -26.78 17.15
CA ALA A 30 23.93 -26.83 16.72
C ALA A 30 23.12 -25.57 17.11
N PHE A 31 23.70 -24.64 17.87
CA PHE A 31 23.07 -23.39 18.32
C PHE A 31 23.00 -22.28 17.26
N SER A 32 23.85 -22.28 16.23
CA SER A 32 23.94 -21.13 15.30
C SER A 32 22.84 -21.11 14.23
N VAL A 33 22.21 -22.24 13.93
CA VAL A 33 21.23 -22.36 12.82
C VAL A 33 19.82 -21.88 13.23
N CYS A 34 19.50 -21.80 14.52
CA CYS A 34 18.17 -21.37 14.98
C CYS A 34 17.94 -19.85 14.85
N LEU A 35 18.97 -19.01 14.97
CA LEU A 35 18.79 -17.55 14.95
C LEU A 35 18.71 -16.95 13.54
N LEU A 36 19.26 -17.61 12.51
CA LEU A 36 19.18 -17.11 11.12
C LEU A 36 17.81 -17.33 10.46
N ARG A 37 16.92 -18.14 11.04
CA ARG A 37 15.59 -18.44 10.47
C ARG A 37 14.46 -17.52 10.96
N ALA A 38 14.65 -16.78 12.06
CA ALA A 38 13.56 -16.06 12.73
C ALA A 38 13.24 -14.67 12.13
N THR A 39 14.05 -14.14 11.22
CA THR A 39 13.82 -12.81 10.60
C THR A 39 13.21 -12.89 9.19
N LEU A 40 12.84 -14.08 8.73
CA LEU A 40 12.34 -14.34 7.36
C LEU A 40 10.83 -14.54 7.27
N THR A 41 10.06 -14.18 8.29
CA THR A 41 8.62 -13.88 8.14
C THR A 41 8.44 -12.40 7.83
N LYS A 42 9.13 -11.88 6.80
CA LYS A 42 8.64 -10.68 6.10
C LYS A 42 7.42 -11.15 5.31
N GLU A 43 6.33 -11.39 6.03
CA GLU A 43 5.01 -11.54 5.46
C GLU A 43 4.84 -10.35 4.53
N ARG A 44 4.82 -10.62 3.22
CA ARG A 44 4.45 -9.63 2.22
C ARG A 44 2.96 -9.37 2.40
N THR A 45 2.59 -8.69 3.49
CA THR A 45 1.39 -7.86 3.48
C THR A 45 1.51 -6.98 2.25
N MET A 46 0.50 -7.00 1.38
CA MET A 46 0.50 -6.17 0.17
C MET A 46 0.79 -4.73 0.60
N GLN A 47 1.99 -4.26 0.23
CA GLN A 47 2.43 -2.90 0.53
C GLN A 47 1.61 -1.96 -0.33
N CYS A 48 1.26 -0.79 0.23
CA CYS A 48 0.56 0.23 -0.51
C CYS A 48 1.37 0.63 -1.76
N PRO A 49 0.79 0.61 -2.97
CA PRO A 49 1.50 1.02 -4.19
C PRO A 49 1.74 2.54 -4.24
N PHE A 50 1.07 3.31 -3.38
CA PHE A 50 1.21 4.77 -3.33
C PHE A 50 2.39 5.21 -2.45
N CYS A 51 2.50 4.69 -1.21
CA CYS A 51 3.58 5.08 -0.30
C CYS A 51 4.68 4.03 -0.10
N GLY A 52 4.44 2.74 -0.39
CA GLY A 52 5.40 1.65 -0.17
C GLY A 52 5.59 1.21 1.30
N ASP A 53 5.06 1.98 2.26
CA ASP A 53 5.42 1.86 3.67
C ASP A 53 4.35 1.17 4.54
N GLY A 54 3.08 1.19 4.13
CA GLY A 54 1.98 0.67 4.95
C GLY A 54 1.37 -0.63 4.43
N PRO A 55 0.94 -1.54 5.32
CA PRO A 55 0.10 -2.67 4.92
C PRO A 55 -1.28 -2.16 4.45
N MET A 56 -1.79 -2.77 3.39
CA MET A 56 -3.16 -2.59 2.94
C MET A 56 -4.09 -3.52 3.73
N VAL A 57 -5.09 -2.96 4.41
CA VAL A 57 -6.05 -3.71 5.25
C VAL A 57 -7.45 -3.54 4.68
N ARG A 58 -8.16 -4.64 4.45
CA ARG A 58 -9.57 -4.60 4.03
C ARG A 58 -10.43 -4.04 5.16
N GLU A 59 -11.09 -2.92 4.90
CA GLU A 59 -11.98 -2.27 5.85
C GLU A 59 -13.31 -1.87 5.18
N THR A 60 -14.35 -1.78 6.00
CA THR A 60 -15.63 -1.18 5.62
C THR A 60 -15.91 -0.03 6.57
N ARG A 61 -15.98 1.20 6.05
CA ARG A 61 -16.31 2.37 6.87
C ARG A 61 -17.03 3.43 6.06
N ASP A 62 -17.55 4.41 6.76
CA ASP A 62 -18.19 5.56 6.14
C ASP A 62 -17.12 6.53 5.63
N MET A 63 -17.27 6.99 4.39
CA MET A 63 -16.31 7.87 3.74
C MET A 63 -16.90 9.28 3.62
N PRO A 64 -16.34 10.29 4.31
CA PRO A 64 -16.75 11.67 4.13
C PRO A 64 -16.39 12.14 2.73
N TYR A 65 -17.28 12.93 2.12
CA TYR A 65 -17.10 13.52 0.80
C TYR A 65 -17.56 14.96 0.83
N GLU A 66 -16.71 15.87 0.37
CA GLU A 66 -17.01 17.29 0.26
C GLU A 66 -17.06 17.69 -1.21
N TYR A 67 -18.07 18.48 -1.58
CA TYR A 67 -18.22 19.06 -2.90
C TYR A 67 -18.83 20.46 -2.81
N ASP A 68 -18.17 21.45 -3.42
CA ASP A 68 -18.62 22.86 -3.46
C ASP A 68 -18.93 23.45 -2.07
N GLY A 69 -18.16 23.05 -1.05
CA GLY A 69 -18.37 23.45 0.36
C GLY A 69 -19.52 22.74 1.07
N HIS A 70 -20.16 21.76 0.43
CA HIS A 70 -21.16 20.89 1.04
C HIS A 70 -20.57 19.52 1.36
N GLU A 71 -20.84 19.03 2.56
CA GLU A 71 -20.37 17.72 3.03
C GLU A 71 -21.48 16.68 2.96
N THR A 72 -21.09 15.45 2.64
CA THR A 72 -21.92 14.26 2.75
C THR A 72 -21.07 13.08 3.22
N VAL A 73 -21.73 11.98 3.56
CA VAL A 73 -21.08 10.74 3.96
C VAL A 73 -21.57 9.62 3.05
N ILE A 74 -20.63 8.95 2.39
CA ILE A 74 -20.92 7.75 1.59
C ILE A 74 -20.81 6.55 2.52
N PRO A 75 -21.93 5.87 2.84
CA PRO A 75 -21.92 4.84 3.87
C PRO A 75 -21.38 3.51 3.36
N ASN A 76 -20.84 2.72 4.29
CA ASN A 76 -20.43 1.32 4.09
C ASN A 76 -19.46 1.11 2.91
N VAL A 77 -18.51 2.02 2.73
CA VAL A 77 -17.49 1.93 1.68
C VAL A 77 -16.50 0.84 2.04
N THR A 78 -16.37 -0.16 1.16
CA THR A 78 -15.49 -1.32 1.38
C THR A 78 -14.30 -1.33 0.43
N GLY A 79 -13.10 -1.29 0.98
CA GLY A 79 -11.87 -1.27 0.20
C GLY A 79 -10.67 -1.67 1.02
N ASP A 80 -9.52 -1.78 0.37
CA ASP A 80 -8.26 -1.93 1.06
C ASP A 80 -7.74 -0.54 1.45
N HIS A 81 -7.55 -0.29 2.73
CA HIS A 81 -7.08 0.98 3.30
C HIS A 81 -5.63 0.88 3.77
N CYS A 82 -4.81 1.86 3.40
CA CYS A 82 -3.43 1.95 3.86
C CYS A 82 -3.35 2.59 5.25
N GLN A 83 -2.81 1.86 6.23
CA GLN A 83 -2.63 2.37 7.59
C GLN A 83 -1.49 3.41 7.75
N ALA A 84 -0.67 3.61 6.72
CA ALA A 84 0.43 4.57 6.75
C ALA A 84 0.06 5.93 6.16
N CYS A 85 -0.57 5.97 4.98
CA CYS A 85 -0.89 7.21 4.27
C CYS A 85 -2.39 7.51 4.16
N GLY A 86 -3.28 6.58 4.53
CA GLY A 86 -4.73 6.77 4.43
C GLY A 86 -5.33 6.51 3.04
N GLU A 87 -4.53 6.01 2.10
CA GLU A 87 -4.98 5.72 0.73
C GLU A 87 -5.96 4.56 0.69
N TRP A 88 -6.94 4.65 -0.21
CA TRP A 88 -7.92 3.59 -0.45
C TRP A 88 -7.74 2.95 -1.81
N MET A 89 -7.87 1.63 -1.86
CA MET A 89 -8.01 0.86 -3.08
C MET A 89 -9.36 0.15 -3.10
N PHE A 90 -10.16 0.43 -4.13
CA PHE A 90 -11.49 -0.14 -4.30
C PHE A 90 -11.50 -1.17 -5.44
N SER A 91 -12.41 -2.13 -5.34
CA SER A 91 -12.76 -2.97 -6.50
C SER A 91 -13.52 -2.16 -7.54
N ASP A 92 -13.53 -2.58 -8.80
CA ASP A 92 -14.27 -1.90 -9.88
C ASP A 92 -15.74 -1.64 -9.50
N LYS A 93 -16.41 -2.66 -8.95
CA LYS A 93 -17.81 -2.55 -8.52
C LYS A 93 -18.01 -1.50 -7.42
N GLU A 94 -17.10 -1.43 -6.46
CA GLU A 94 -17.20 -0.46 -5.37
C GLU A 94 -16.88 0.96 -5.87
N SER A 95 -15.88 1.08 -6.76
CA SER A 95 -15.56 2.35 -7.44
C SER A 95 -16.78 2.90 -8.19
N ASP A 96 -17.50 2.06 -8.94
CA ASP A 96 -18.72 2.47 -9.64
C ASP A 96 -19.82 2.93 -8.67
N ARG A 97 -20.00 2.22 -7.55
CA ARG A 97 -20.99 2.57 -6.52
C ARG A 97 -20.69 3.93 -5.90
N ILE A 98 -19.43 4.14 -5.52
CA ILE A 98 -18.96 5.39 -4.92
C ILE A 98 -19.10 6.53 -5.93
N ALA A 99 -18.65 6.34 -7.17
CA ALA A 99 -18.75 7.34 -8.21
C ALA A 99 -20.20 7.74 -8.50
N ALA A 100 -21.12 6.78 -8.54
CA ALA A 100 -22.55 7.07 -8.69
C ALA A 100 -23.11 7.90 -7.52
N ALA A 101 -22.73 7.56 -6.27
CA ALA A 101 -23.15 8.31 -5.09
C ALA A 101 -22.62 9.74 -5.08
N MET A 102 -21.34 9.94 -5.42
CA MET A 102 -20.73 11.26 -5.56
C MET A 102 -21.43 12.08 -6.65
N LEU A 103 -21.68 11.49 -7.82
CA LEU A 103 -22.35 12.18 -8.93
C LEU A 103 -23.78 12.60 -8.59
N GLU A 104 -24.53 11.76 -7.86
CA GLU A 104 -25.86 12.12 -7.39
C GLU A 104 -25.83 13.29 -6.41
N PHE A 105 -24.90 13.27 -5.45
CA PHE A 105 -24.71 14.38 -4.53
C PHE A 105 -24.31 15.68 -5.26
N ASN A 106 -23.39 15.61 -6.22
CA ASN A 106 -22.94 16.80 -6.95
C ASN A 106 -24.09 17.42 -7.77
N ARG A 107 -24.96 16.58 -8.33
CA ARG A 107 -26.19 17.05 -9.01
C ARG A 107 -27.14 17.72 -8.05
N SER A 108 -27.37 17.17 -6.86
CA SER A 108 -28.29 17.76 -5.89
C SER A 108 -27.78 19.10 -5.37
N VAL A 109 -26.48 19.20 -5.07
CA VAL A 109 -25.83 20.47 -4.68
C VAL A 109 -25.94 21.50 -5.81
N THR A 110 -25.64 21.08 -7.04
CA THR A 110 -25.72 21.99 -8.21
C THR A 110 -27.15 22.47 -8.47
N ALA A 111 -28.16 21.62 -8.29
CA ALA A 111 -29.57 21.97 -8.46
C ALA A 111 -30.08 22.88 -7.32
N ALA A 112 -29.53 22.76 -6.11
CA ALA A 112 -29.92 23.60 -4.98
C ALA A 112 -29.40 25.04 -5.07
N ARG A 113 -28.33 25.28 -5.85
CA ARG A 113 -27.71 26.60 -6.04
C ARG A 113 -28.13 27.34 -7.32
N SER A 114 -28.92 26.70 -8.19
CA SER A 114 -29.42 27.26 -9.46
C SER A 114 -30.82 27.84 -9.33
#